data_AF-A0A8B8MZD5-F1
#
_entry.id   AF-A0A8B8MZD5-F1
#
_cell.length_a   1.000
_cell.length_b   1.000
_cell.length_c   1.000
_cell.angle_alpha   90.00
_cell.angle_beta   90.00
_cell.angle_gamma   90.00
#
_symmetry.space_group_name_H-M   'P 1'
#
loop_
_entity.id
_entity.type
_entity.pdbx_description
1 polymer ?
#
loop_
_entity_poly.entity_id
_entity_poly.type
_entity_poly.pdbx_seq_one_letter_code
_entity_poly.pdbx_strand_id
1 'polypeptide(L)'
;MDPAERRYLEDEDTPMMKVIKGATTGFATGTIWGTIVATWHDVPRVERNVALPGLLRTLKMMGNYGMTFAAIGGVYIGVEQLLEHQRMKRDFINGAVGGFVAGATILGYKGKSISSAISAGAALAATSAVLDIGGQTTRVDTGKEYYPYTTKKKSIVDS
;
A
#
# COMPACT_ATOMS: atom_id res chain seq x y z
N MET A 1 10.90 -20.97 20.27
CA MET A 1 9.63 -20.27 20.06
C MET A 1 8.95 -20.07 21.39
N ASP A 2 9.28 -18.95 22.03
CA ASP A 2 8.69 -18.46 23.27
C ASP A 2 7.19 -18.14 23.04
N PRO A 3 6.26 -18.43 23.97
CA PRO A 3 4.86 -18.04 23.86
C PRO A 3 4.64 -16.54 23.59
N ALA A 4 5.52 -15.66 24.08
CA ALA A 4 5.43 -14.23 23.77
C ALA A 4 5.70 -13.97 22.28
N GLU A 5 6.76 -14.57 21.73
CA GLU A 5 7.18 -14.45 20.33
C GLU A 5 6.10 -14.97 19.37
N ARG A 6 5.41 -16.08 19.72
CA ARG A 6 4.26 -16.57 18.93
C ARG A 6 3.11 -15.58 18.89
N ARG A 7 2.80 -14.96 20.04
CA ARG A 7 1.71 -13.99 20.14
C ARG A 7 2.00 -12.71 19.34
N TYR A 8 3.26 -12.26 19.35
CA TYR A 8 3.70 -11.15 18.49
C TYR A 8 3.55 -11.48 17.01
N LEU A 9 3.88 -12.70 16.60
CA LEU A 9 3.75 -13.12 15.21
C LEU A 9 2.31 -13.28 14.77
N GLU A 10 1.45 -13.79 15.65
CA GLU A 10 0.01 -13.89 15.42
C GLU A 10 -0.64 -12.50 15.27
N ASP A 11 -0.27 -11.55 16.14
CA ASP A 11 -0.75 -10.16 16.07
C ASP A 11 -0.24 -9.44 14.81
N GLU A 12 1.02 -9.68 14.40
CA GLU A 12 1.59 -9.17 13.16
C GLU A 12 0.93 -9.73 11.90
N ASP A 13 0.42 -10.95 11.96
CA ASP A 13 -0.20 -11.64 10.83
C ASP A 13 -1.67 -11.32 10.63
N THR A 14 -2.29 -10.62 11.59
CA THR A 14 -3.71 -10.28 11.49
C THR A 14 -4.01 -9.47 10.21
N PRO A 15 -5.15 -9.73 9.54
CA PRO A 15 -5.59 -8.99 8.36
C PRO A 15 -5.55 -7.46 8.58
N MET A 16 -6.02 -7.03 9.75
CA MET A 16 -6.03 -5.63 10.16
C MET A 16 -4.61 -5.04 10.25
N MET A 17 -3.67 -5.75 10.87
CA MET A 17 -2.29 -5.25 10.99
C MET A 17 -1.62 -5.08 9.63
N LYS A 18 -1.85 -6.00 8.69
CA LYS A 18 -1.34 -5.89 7.32
C LYS A 18 -1.93 -4.68 6.59
N VAL A 19 -3.22 -4.38 6.76
CA VAL A 19 -3.85 -3.15 6.22
C VAL A 19 -3.24 -1.91 6.86
N ILE A 20 -3.04 -1.91 8.19
CA ILE A 20 -2.39 -0.81 8.91
C ILE A 20 -0.96 -0.60 8.37
N LYS A 21 -0.18 -1.67 8.20
CA LYS A 21 1.17 -1.61 7.59
C LYS A 21 1.13 -1.03 6.17
N GLY A 22 0.17 -1.46 5.35
CA GLY A 22 -0.05 -0.89 4.01
C GLY A 22 -0.39 0.60 4.04
N ALA A 23 -1.26 1.01 4.97
CA ALA A 23 -1.65 2.41 5.12
C ALA A 23 -0.52 3.28 5.70
N THR A 24 0.26 2.78 6.66
CA THR A 24 1.36 3.55 7.28
C THR A 24 2.53 3.71 6.31
N THR A 25 2.89 2.68 5.56
CA THR A 25 3.91 2.77 4.49
C THR A 25 3.46 3.69 3.35
N GLY A 26 2.18 3.60 2.96
CA GLY A 26 1.55 4.55 2.04
C GLY A 26 1.60 5.98 2.58
N PHE A 27 1.29 6.19 3.85
CA PHE A 27 1.35 7.50 4.49
C PHE A 27 2.76 8.10 4.44
N ALA A 28 3.78 7.33 4.86
CA ALA A 28 5.16 7.78 4.85
C ALA A 28 5.65 8.12 3.42
N THR A 29 5.29 7.30 2.44
CA THR A 29 5.64 7.57 1.03
C THR A 29 4.92 8.84 0.53
N GLY A 30 3.64 9.00 0.88
CA GLY A 30 2.83 10.14 0.51
C GLY A 30 3.27 11.45 1.16
N THR A 31 3.77 11.41 2.39
CA THR A 31 4.34 12.61 3.03
C THR A 31 5.64 13.03 2.36
N ILE A 32 6.54 12.09 2.04
CA ILE A 32 7.76 12.38 1.27
C ILE A 32 7.41 12.95 -0.11
N TRP A 33 6.42 12.38 -0.81
CA TRP A 33 5.97 12.94 -2.07
C TRP A 33 5.38 14.35 -1.90
N GLY A 34 4.59 14.54 -0.84
CA GLY A 34 3.98 15.82 -0.51
C GLY A 34 4.99 16.92 -0.18
N THR A 35 6.13 16.59 0.45
CA THR A 35 7.20 17.57 0.71
C THR A 35 7.91 17.99 -0.57
N ILE A 36 8.16 17.05 -1.51
CA ILE A 36 8.74 17.36 -2.82
C ILE A 36 7.82 18.31 -3.58
N VAL A 37 6.53 18.01 -3.66
CA VAL A 37 5.53 18.85 -4.35
C VAL A 37 5.41 20.23 -3.71
N ALA A 38 5.44 20.30 -2.37
CA ALA A 38 5.42 21.59 -1.68
C ALA A 38 6.66 22.43 -1.99
N THR A 39 7.84 21.79 -2.03
CA THR A 39 9.11 22.46 -2.36
C THR A 39 9.05 23.10 -3.75
N TRP A 40 8.45 22.44 -4.73
CA TRP A 40 8.30 23.01 -6.09
C TRP A 40 7.28 24.14 -6.17
N HIS A 41 6.27 24.15 -5.31
CA HIS A 41 5.27 25.23 -5.26
C HIS A 41 5.76 26.50 -4.57
N ASP A 42 6.78 26.42 -3.71
CA ASP A 42 7.28 27.55 -2.92
C ASP A 42 8.40 28.37 -3.61
N VAL A 43 8.80 28.03 -4.84
CA VAL A 43 9.78 28.78 -5.65
C VAL A 43 9.03 29.54 -6.76
N PRO A 44 8.85 30.90 -6.78
CA PRO A 44 9.38 31.97 -5.93
C PRO A 44 8.26 32.85 -5.29
N ARG A 45 8.05 32.75 -3.97
CA ARG A 45 7.28 33.75 -3.19
C ARG A 45 8.03 34.18 -1.93
N VAL A 46 9.29 34.57 -2.09
CA VAL A 46 9.98 35.45 -1.14
C VAL A 46 9.40 36.87 -1.28
N GLU A 47 8.11 37.03 -1.00
CA GLU A 47 7.55 38.33 -0.69
C GLU A 47 6.48 38.17 0.39
N ARG A 48 6.76 38.84 1.52
CA ARG A 48 5.86 39.20 2.63
C ARG A 48 5.67 38.17 3.74
N ASN A 49 6.59 38.22 4.72
CA ASN A 49 6.31 38.33 6.17
C ASN A 49 5.10 37.60 6.77
N VAL A 50 4.86 36.33 6.43
CA VAL A 50 3.99 35.44 7.23
C VAL A 50 4.43 33.97 7.05
N ALA A 51 5.47 33.56 7.79
CA ALA A 51 5.99 32.19 7.76
C ALA A 51 4.98 31.14 8.28
N LEU A 52 4.09 31.52 9.20
CA LEU A 52 3.09 30.64 9.81
C LEU A 52 2.01 30.16 8.81
N PRO A 53 1.35 31.05 8.02
CA PRO A 53 0.44 30.64 6.95
C PRO A 53 1.09 29.76 5.87
N GLY A 54 2.35 30.02 5.52
CA GLY A 54 3.12 29.20 4.56
C GLY A 54 3.37 27.80 5.10
N LEU A 55 3.83 27.68 6.35
CA LEU A 55 4.05 26.40 7.00
C LEU A 55 2.75 25.57 7.11
N LEU A 56 1.64 26.19 7.50
CA LEU A 56 0.34 25.50 7.58
C LEU A 56 -0.14 25.00 6.21
N ARG A 57 0.14 25.75 5.14
CA ARG A 57 -0.18 25.34 3.77
C ARG A 57 0.65 24.12 3.35
N THR A 58 1.94 24.13 3.65
CA THR A 58 2.87 23.02 3.35
C THR A 58 2.53 21.76 4.16
N LEU A 59 2.24 21.90 5.46
CA LEU A 59 1.78 20.80 6.30
C LEU A 59 0.45 20.21 5.80
N LYS A 60 -0.49 21.06 5.38
CA LYS A 60 -1.77 20.62 4.81
C LYS A 60 -1.58 19.90 3.47
N MET A 61 -0.67 20.36 2.62
CA MET A 61 -0.32 19.66 1.38
C MET A 61 0.29 18.29 1.68
N MET A 62 1.31 18.25 2.54
CA MET A 62 1.98 17.01 2.96
C MET A 62 0.98 16.01 3.57
N GLY A 63 0.10 16.47 4.46
CA GLY A 63 -0.93 15.66 5.09
C GLY A 63 -1.97 15.14 4.08
N ASN A 64 -2.40 15.97 3.13
CA ASN A 64 -3.32 15.53 2.08
C ASN A 64 -2.70 14.46 1.16
N TYR A 65 -1.43 14.61 0.79
CA TYR A 65 -0.72 13.57 0.03
C TYR A 65 -0.51 12.31 0.85
N GLY A 66 -0.03 12.43 2.09
CA GLY A 66 0.10 11.33 3.05
C GLY A 66 -1.19 10.53 3.19
N MET A 67 -2.32 11.19 3.45
CA MET A 67 -3.62 10.51 3.55
C MET A 67 -4.04 9.81 2.26
N THR A 68 -3.78 10.41 1.09
CA THR A 68 -4.17 9.78 -0.17
C THR A 68 -3.37 8.52 -0.47
N PHE A 69 -2.06 8.52 -0.21
CA PHE A 69 -1.25 7.31 -0.39
C PHE A 69 -1.51 6.28 0.72
N ALA A 70 -1.83 6.71 1.94
CA ALA A 70 -2.29 5.82 3.01
C ALA A 70 -3.58 5.09 2.61
N ALA A 71 -4.54 5.81 2.02
CA ALA A 71 -5.78 5.22 1.53
C ALA A 71 -5.52 4.23 0.38
N ILE A 72 -4.62 4.56 -0.55
CA ILE A 72 -4.23 3.64 -1.64
C ILE A 72 -3.62 2.36 -1.06
N GLY A 73 -2.65 2.47 -0.14
CA GLY A 73 -1.98 1.32 0.47
C GLY A 73 -2.92 0.45 1.32
N GLY A 74 -3.81 1.09 2.09
CA GLY A 74 -4.82 0.38 2.89
C GLY A 74 -5.85 -0.36 2.03
N VAL A 75 -6.38 0.29 0.98
CA VAL A 75 -7.34 -0.33 0.06
C VAL A 75 -6.69 -1.45 -0.76
N TYR A 76 -5.46 -1.24 -1.24
CA TYR A 76 -4.70 -2.25 -1.96
C TYR A 76 -4.56 -3.54 -1.14
N ILE A 77 -3.99 -3.43 0.07
CA ILE A 77 -3.78 -4.58 0.94
C ILE A 77 -5.10 -5.19 1.43
N GLY A 78 -6.11 -4.36 1.70
CA GLY A 78 -7.43 -4.84 2.14
C GLY A 78 -8.14 -5.68 1.06
N VAL A 79 -8.15 -5.21 -0.19
CA VAL A 79 -8.74 -5.94 -1.32
C VAL A 79 -7.97 -7.22 -1.58
N GLU A 80 -6.64 -7.16 -1.52
CA GLU A 80 -5.79 -8.32 -1.72
C GLU A 80 -6.05 -9.41 -0.67
N GLN A 81 -6.20 -9.04 0.60
CA GLN A 81 -6.55 -10.00 1.66
C GLN A 81 -7.94 -10.61 1.47
N LEU A 82 -8.93 -9.82 1.03
CA LEU A 82 -10.27 -10.34 0.74
C LEU A 82 -10.22 -11.38 -0.39
N LEU A 83 -9.43 -11.13 -1.44
CA LEU A 83 -9.25 -12.07 -2.55
C LEU A 83 -8.44 -13.31 -2.14
N GLU A 84 -7.39 -13.14 -1.34
CA GLU A 84 -6.63 -14.25 -0.76
C GLU A 84 -7.54 -15.15 0.09
N HIS A 85 -8.41 -14.57 0.93
CA HIS A 85 -9.37 -15.32 1.75
C HIS A 85 -10.41 -16.05 0.89
N GLN A 86 -10.92 -15.41 -0.17
CA GLN A 86 -11.94 -16.00 -1.02
C GLN A 86 -11.41 -17.09 -1.95
N ARG A 87 -10.19 -16.92 -2.48
CA ARG A 87 -9.63 -17.82 -3.50
C ARG A 87 -8.58 -18.78 -2.96
N MET A 88 -8.09 -18.59 -1.74
CA MET A 88 -7.01 -19.38 -1.13
C MET A 88 -5.77 -19.50 -2.04
N LYS A 89 -5.55 -18.49 -2.89
CA LYS A 89 -4.44 -18.40 -3.84
C LYS A 89 -3.79 -17.03 -3.71
N ARG A 90 -2.45 -17.01 -3.77
CA ARG A 90 -1.63 -15.81 -3.83
C ARG A 90 -1.05 -15.67 -5.23
N ASP A 91 -1.80 -14.98 -6.09
CA ASP A 91 -1.41 -14.77 -7.49
C ASP A 91 -1.32 -13.26 -7.79
N PHE A 92 -0.55 -12.91 -8.83
CA PHE A 92 -0.43 -11.54 -9.35
C PHE A 92 -1.79 -10.90 -9.70
N ILE A 93 -2.81 -11.72 -9.92
CA ILE A 93 -4.19 -11.28 -10.18
C ILE A 93 -4.77 -10.56 -8.95
N ASN A 94 -4.45 -11.01 -7.73
CA ASN A 94 -4.94 -10.35 -6.52
C ASN A 94 -4.32 -8.96 -6.35
N GLY A 95 -3.01 -8.85 -6.63
CA GLY A 95 -2.30 -7.58 -6.68
C GLY A 95 -2.87 -6.64 -7.75
N ALA A 96 -3.05 -7.14 -8.97
CA ALA A 96 -3.61 -6.36 -10.07
C ALA A 96 -5.03 -5.82 -9.76
N VAL A 97 -5.89 -6.65 -9.15
CA VAL A 97 -7.24 -6.23 -8.72
C VAL A 97 -7.15 -5.24 -7.55
N GLY A 98 -6.28 -5.48 -6.57
CA GLY A 98 -6.03 -4.55 -5.48
C GLY A 98 -5.56 -3.18 -5.98
N GLY A 99 -4.63 -3.17 -6.94
CA GLY A 99 -4.12 -1.97 -7.61
C GLY A 99 -5.22 -1.25 -8.39
N PHE A 100 -6.03 -2.00 -9.14
CA PHE A 100 -7.16 -1.44 -9.86
C PHE A 100 -8.15 -0.75 -8.93
N VAL A 101 -8.59 -1.43 -7.88
CA VAL A 101 -9.60 -0.91 -6.94
C VAL A 101 -9.05 0.28 -6.18
N ALA A 102 -7.80 0.23 -5.70
CA ALA A 102 -7.17 1.35 -5.01
C ALA A 102 -7.06 2.59 -5.92
N GLY A 103 -6.61 2.41 -7.17
CA GLY A 103 -6.47 3.50 -8.14
C GLY A 103 -7.82 4.07 -8.57
N ALA A 104 -8.75 3.21 -8.97
CA ALA A 104 -10.07 3.63 -9.41
C ALA A 104 -10.86 4.34 -8.31
N THR A 105 -10.76 3.87 -7.06
CA THR A 105 -11.51 4.46 -5.95
C THR A 105 -10.87 5.77 -5.48
N ILE A 106 -9.58 5.75 -5.13
CA ILE A 106 -8.95 6.91 -4.47
C ILE A 106 -8.64 8.01 -5.48
N LEU A 107 -8.02 7.65 -6.61
CA LEU A 107 -7.65 8.63 -7.64
C LEU A 107 -8.86 9.02 -8.49
N GLY A 108 -9.80 8.09 -8.73
CA GLY A 108 -11.07 8.42 -9.39
C GLY A 108 -11.93 9.39 -8.58
N TYR A 109 -12.02 9.22 -7.26
CA TYR A 109 -12.70 10.18 -6.38
C TYR A 109 -12.03 11.56 -6.44
N LYS A 110 -10.70 11.61 -6.42
CA LYS A 110 -9.93 12.87 -6.54
C LYS A 110 -10.11 13.53 -7.92
N GLY A 111 -10.11 12.74 -8.99
CA GLY A 111 -10.25 13.19 -10.37
C GLY A 111 -11.69 13.49 -10.82
N LYS A 112 -12.69 13.18 -9.98
CA LYS A 112 -14.13 13.42 -10.20
C LYS A 112 -14.63 12.98 -11.58
N SER A 113 -14.03 11.95 -12.16
CA SER A 113 -14.40 11.45 -13.48
C SER A 113 -14.17 9.95 -13.60
N ILE A 114 -15.07 9.29 -14.33
CA ILE A 114 -15.01 7.85 -14.60
C ILE A 114 -13.75 7.52 -15.42
N SER A 115 -13.39 8.37 -16.39
CA SER A 115 -12.17 8.18 -17.18
C SER A 115 -10.91 8.24 -16.32
N SER A 116 -10.84 9.15 -15.33
CA SER A 116 -9.74 9.18 -14.38
C SER A 116 -9.71 7.94 -13.48
N ALA A 117 -10.89 7.42 -13.08
CA ALA A 117 -10.97 6.20 -12.29
C ALA A 117 -10.45 4.98 -13.08
N ILE A 118 -10.91 4.80 -14.32
CA ILE A 118 -10.51 3.67 -15.17
C ILE A 118 -9.02 3.75 -15.51
N SER A 119 -8.53 4.92 -15.92
CA SER A 119 -7.11 5.09 -16.28
C SER A 119 -6.20 4.90 -15.07
N ALA A 120 -6.52 5.48 -13.91
CA ALA A 120 -5.73 5.33 -12.70
C ALA A 120 -5.76 3.89 -12.17
N GLY A 121 -6.93 3.24 -12.19
CA GLY A 121 -7.06 1.84 -11.84
C GLY A 121 -6.24 0.95 -12.77
N ALA A 122 -6.35 1.14 -14.10
CA ALA A 122 -5.59 0.36 -15.08
C ALA A 122 -4.08 0.56 -14.91
N ALA A 123 -3.62 1.79 -14.68
CA ALA A 123 -2.21 2.09 -14.46
C ALA A 123 -1.65 1.40 -13.20
N LEU A 124 -2.39 1.45 -12.08
CA LEU A 124 -1.96 0.78 -10.84
C LEU A 124 -2.06 -0.75 -10.94
N ALA A 125 -3.05 -1.28 -11.65
CA ALA A 125 -3.15 -2.71 -11.93
C ALA A 125 -1.97 -3.21 -12.77
N ALA A 126 -1.63 -2.49 -13.83
CA ALA A 126 -0.48 -2.80 -14.68
C ALA A 126 0.83 -2.70 -13.88
N THR A 127 0.99 -1.65 -13.07
CA THR A 127 2.16 -1.48 -12.21
C THR A 127 2.30 -2.64 -11.23
N SER A 128 1.21 -3.04 -10.57
CA SER A 128 1.22 -4.17 -9.65
C SER A 128 1.55 -5.49 -10.35
N ALA A 129 0.95 -5.76 -11.51
CA ALA A 129 1.25 -6.95 -12.29
C ALA A 129 2.71 -6.99 -12.75
N VAL A 130 3.28 -5.85 -13.18
CA VAL A 130 4.69 -5.76 -13.57
C VAL A 130 5.62 -5.98 -12.39
N LEU A 131 5.32 -5.41 -11.22
CA LEU A 131 6.11 -5.62 -10.00
C LEU A 131 6.11 -7.09 -9.58
N ASP A 132 4.98 -7.78 -9.71
CA ASP A 132 4.86 -9.20 -9.39
C ASP A 132 5.54 -10.12 -10.43
N ILE A 133 5.59 -9.71 -11.71
CA ILE A 133 6.28 -10.47 -12.79
C ILE A 133 7.80 -10.27 -12.75
N GLY A 134 8.28 -9.08 -12.34
CA GLY A 134 9.69 -8.68 -12.34
C GLY A 134 10.60 -9.36 -11.32
N GLY A 135 10.13 -10.41 -10.63
CA GLY A 135 10.96 -11.21 -9.73
C GLY A 135 11.17 -10.60 -8.33
N GLN A 136 10.47 -9.53 -7.95
CA GLN A 136 10.22 -9.26 -6.53
C GLN A 136 9.17 -10.27 -6.05
N THR A 137 9.65 -11.47 -5.71
CA THR A 137 8.89 -12.57 -5.13
C THR A 137 8.41 -12.22 -3.72
N THR A 138 7.63 -11.15 -3.53
CA THR A 138 6.97 -10.89 -2.24
C THR A 138 5.89 -11.96 -1.96
N ARG A 139 5.55 -12.81 -2.94
CA ARG A 139 4.38 -13.71 -2.85
C ARG A 139 4.54 -15.16 -3.30
N VAL A 140 5.75 -15.63 -3.63
CA VAL A 140 5.98 -17.06 -3.89
C VAL A 140 6.69 -17.66 -2.68
N ASP A 141 6.03 -18.61 -2.01
CA ASP A 141 6.64 -19.53 -1.04
C ASP A 141 7.73 -20.33 -1.76
N THR A 142 8.93 -19.76 -1.84
CA THR A 142 10.10 -20.34 -2.51
C THR A 142 11.01 -21.03 -1.49
N GLY A 143 10.45 -21.47 -0.36
CA GLY A 143 11.21 -22.20 0.67
C GLY A 143 12.44 -21.46 1.22
N LYS A 144 12.59 -20.16 0.95
CA LYS A 144 13.63 -19.34 1.57
C LYS A 144 13.07 -18.79 2.86
N GLU A 145 13.53 -19.38 3.96
CA GLU A 145 13.28 -18.96 5.33
C GLU A 145 13.62 -17.47 5.50
N TYR A 146 12.62 -16.61 5.33
CA TYR A 146 12.49 -15.44 6.18
C TYR A 146 11.75 -15.90 7.43
N TYR A 147 12.50 -16.29 8.45
CA TYR A 147 11.94 -16.50 9.79
C TYR A 147 11.20 -15.21 10.24
N PRO A 148 10.01 -15.30 10.86
CA PRO A 148 9.40 -16.48 11.48
C PRO A 148 7.95 -16.70 10.99
N TYR A 149 7.78 -17.01 9.70
CA TYR A 149 6.51 -17.57 9.21
C TYR A 149 6.71 -19.04 8.85
N THR A 150 6.53 -19.94 9.82
CA THR A 150 6.46 -21.39 9.53
C THR A 150 5.02 -21.78 9.27
N THR A 151 4.65 -21.88 8.00
CA THR A 151 3.43 -22.54 7.52
C THR A 151 3.49 -24.04 7.87
N LYS A 152 2.31 -24.61 8.16
CA LYS A 152 2.13 -26.00 8.61
C LYS A 152 2.89 -27.01 7.73
N LYS A 153 3.60 -27.92 8.38
CA LYS A 153 4.26 -29.10 7.79
C LYS A 153 3.24 -29.96 7.04
N LYS A 154 3.49 -30.22 5.75
CA LYS A 154 2.76 -31.22 4.95
C LYS A 154 2.84 -32.56 5.69
N SER A 155 1.70 -33.15 6.04
CA SER A 155 1.64 -34.49 6.64
C SER A 155 2.22 -35.50 5.65
N ILE A 156 3.29 -36.17 6.05
CA ILE A 156 3.87 -37.31 5.34
C ILE A 156 3.00 -38.52 5.71
N VAL A 157 1.79 -38.58 5.14
CA VAL A 157 0.96 -39.78 5.12
C VAL A 157 0.26 -39.76 3.76
N ASP A 158 1.02 -40.12 2.72
CA ASP A 158 0.54 -40.63 1.44
C ASP A 158 1.78 -40.98 0.59
N SER A 159 2.46 -42.05 1.00
CA SER A 159 3.28 -42.95 0.18
C SER A 159 3.52 -44.24 0.98
#